data_AF-A0A1I7IV62-F1
#
_entry.id   AF-A0A1I7IV62-F1
#
_cell.length_a   1.000
_cell.length_b   1.000
_cell.length_c   1.000
_cell.angle_alpha   90.00
_cell.angle_beta   90.00
_cell.angle_gamma   90.00
#
_symmetry.space_group_name_H-M   'P 1'
#
loop_
_entity.id
_entity.type
_entity.pdbx_description
1 polymer ?
#
loop_
_entity_poly.entity_id
_entity_poly.type
_entity_poly.pdbx_seq_one_letter_code
_entity_poly.pdbx_strand_id
1 'polypeptide(L)' 'MCLDNYFKILENIKLLSNAAKRKLLIDISILINVSNNKETTELICPHCKNKYIVKNGKNKETQRYLCKTCKKSFV' A
#
# COMPACT_ATOMS: atom_id res chain seq x y z
N MET A 1 -18.82 -20.08 -3.05
CA MET A 1 -17.89 -20.65 -2.04
C MET A 1 -17.25 -19.63 -1.08
N CYS A 2 -17.69 -18.36 -1.00
CA CYS A 2 -17.10 -17.37 -0.08
C CYS A 2 -17.96 -17.09 1.17
N LEU A 3 -19.29 -17.21 1.06
CA LEU A 3 -20.23 -16.81 2.12
C LEU A 3 -20.26 -17.80 3.30
N ASP A 4 -20.22 -19.11 3.00
CA ASP A 4 -20.25 -20.16 4.03
C ASP A 4 -19.01 -20.13 4.93
N ASN A 5 -17.86 -19.80 4.34
CA ASN A 5 -16.61 -19.66 5.09
C ASN A 5 -16.64 -18.45 6.02
N TYR A 6 -17.25 -17.35 5.58
CA TYR A 6 -17.40 -16.14 6.39
C TYR A 6 -18.24 -16.39 7.65
N PHE A 7 -19.41 -17.02 7.51
CA PHE A 7 -20.27 -17.33 8.66
C PHE A 7 -19.61 -18.32 9.63
N LYS A 8 -18.89 -19.32 9.12
CA LYS A 8 -18.14 -20.26 9.96
C LYS A 8 -17.04 -19.57 10.76
N ILE A 9 -16.34 -18.60 10.17
CA ILE A 9 -15.33 -17.80 10.88
C ILE A 9 -15.98 -16.95 11.98
N LEU A 10 -17.12 -16.32 11.69
CA LEU A 10 -17.84 -15.50 12.69
C LEU A 10 -18.26 -16.31 13.92
N GLU A 11 -18.78 -17.52 13.73
CA GLU A 11 -19.15 -18.39 14.84
C GLU A 11 -17.94 -18.76 15.70
N ASN A 12 -16.81 -19.12 15.09
CA ASN A 12 -15.58 -19.41 15.84
C ASN A 12 -15.08 -18.20 16.63
N ILE A 13 -15.22 -16.99 16.09
CA ILE A 13 -14.82 -15.76 16.80
C ILE A 13 -15.72 -15.51 18.01
N LYS A 14 -17.03 -15.81 17.94
CA LYS A 14 -17.95 -15.62 19.08
C LYS A 14 -17.51 -16.41 20.31
N LEU A 15 -16.99 -17.62 20.12
CA LEU A 15 -16.52 -18.54 21.17
C LEU A 15 -15.23 -18.09 21.88
N LEU A 16 -14.51 -17.11 21.32
CA LEU A 16 -13.28 -16.60 21.92
C LEU A 16 -13.56 -15.73 23.15
N SER A 17 -12.64 -15.77 24.12
CA SER A 17 -12.63 -14.83 25.25
C SER A 17 -12.44 -13.39 24.77
N ASN A 18 -12.91 -12.42 25.56
CA ASN A 18 -12.74 -11.01 25.22
C ASN A 18 -11.26 -10.61 25.07
N ALA A 19 -10.37 -11.24 25.84
CA ALA A 19 -8.93 -11.03 25.71
C ALA A 19 -8.38 -11.54 24.37
N ALA A 20 -8.79 -12.75 23.95
CA ALA A 20 -8.41 -13.31 22.66
C ALA A 20 -8.96 -12.50 21.48
N LYS A 21 -10.22 -12.01 21.57
CA LYS A 21 -10.81 -11.10 20.58
C LYS A 21 -10.01 -9.81 20.43
N ARG A 22 -9.62 -9.19 21.56
CA ARG A 22 -8.78 -7.98 21.55
C ARG A 22 -7.42 -8.23 20.90
N LYS A 23 -6.77 -9.35 21.23
CA LYS A 23 -5.49 -9.73 20.63
C LYS A 23 -5.62 -9.91 19.10
N LEU A 24 -6.66 -10.63 18.66
CA LEU A 24 -6.93 -10.84 17.23
C LEU A 24 -7.12 -9.53 16.47
N LEU A 25 -7.84 -8.56 17.05
CA LEU A 25 -8.02 -7.24 16.43
C LEU A 25 -6.70 -6.47 16.29
N ILE A 26 -5.83 -6.55 17.30
CA ILE A 26 -4.49 -5.93 17.26
C ILE A 26 -3.65 -6.58 16.16
N ASP A 27 -3.61 -7.92 16.11
CA ASP A 27 -2.84 -8.67 15.12
C ASP A 27 -3.31 -8.33 13.69
N ILE A 28 -4.63 -8.26 13.45
CA ILE A 28 -5.21 -7.84 12.16
C ILE A 28 -4.81 -6.41 11.81
N SER A 29 -4.85 -5.48 12.77
CA SER A 29 -4.45 -4.10 12.55
C SER A 29 -2.97 -3.98 12.15
N ILE A 30 -2.09 -4.76 12.79
CA ILE A 30 -0.67 -4.79 12.45
C ILE A 30 -0.47 -5.33 11.02
N LEU A 31 -1.15 -6.43 10.67
CA LEU A 31 -1.07 -7.02 9.34
C LEU A 31 -1.52 -6.05 8.23
N ILE A 32 -2.59 -5.30 8.46
CA ILE A 32 -3.06 -4.25 7.53
C ILE A 32 -1.99 -3.16 7.38
N ASN A 33 -1.41 -2.68 8.48
CA ASN A 33 -0.36 -1.66 8.43
C ASN A 33 0.89 -2.15 7.68
N VAL A 34 1.33 -3.39 7.92
CA VAL A 34 2.44 -4.01 7.19
C VAL A 34 2.12 -4.15 5.69
N SER A 35 0.88 -4.53 5.35
CA SER A 35 0.45 -4.66 3.95
C SER A 35 0.36 -3.31 3.23
N ASN A 36 0.03 -2.25 3.96
CA ASN A 36 -0.05 -0.88 3.45
C ASN A 36 1.32 -0.20 3.37
N ASN A 37 2.31 -0.67 4.13
CA ASN A 37 3.73 -0.36 3.93
C ASN A 37 4.30 -1.08 2.71
N LYS A 38 3.56 -1.15 1.60
CA LYS A 38 4.22 -1.23 0.30
C LYS A 38 5.13 -0.02 0.25
N GLU A 39 6.43 -0.25 0.23
CA GLU A 39 7.41 0.77 -0.08
C GLU A 39 7.02 1.41 -1.41
N THR A 40 6.20 2.45 -1.35
CA THR A 40 6.14 3.42 -2.42
C THR A 40 7.51 4.03 -2.36
N THR A 41 8.44 3.51 -3.15
CA THR A 41 9.66 4.22 -3.50
C THR A 41 9.18 5.55 -4.02
N GLU A 42 9.17 6.55 -3.14
CA GLU A 42 8.61 7.85 -3.46
C GLU A 42 9.44 8.36 -4.64
N LEU A 43 8.76 8.51 -5.77
CA LEU A 43 9.41 8.98 -6.97
C LEU A 43 9.83 10.43 -6.70
N ILE A 44 11.13 10.65 -6.62
CA ILE A 44 11.75 11.94 -6.28
C ILE A 44 12.56 12.42 -7.48
N CYS A 45 12.42 13.69 -7.83
CA CYS A 45 13.16 14.24 -8.95
C CYS A 45 14.66 14.24 -8.65
N PRO A 46 15.51 13.63 -9.49
CA PRO A 46 16.94 13.54 -9.23
C PRO A 46 17.63 14.91 -9.25
N HIS A 47 17.04 15.89 -9.93
CA HIS A 47 17.63 17.22 -10.13
C HIS A 47 17.29 18.23 -9.03
N CYS A 48 16.09 18.17 -8.45
CA CYS A 48 15.63 19.17 -7.48
C CYS A 48 15.02 18.57 -6.21
N LYS A 49 15.02 17.24 -6.07
CA LYS A 49 14.51 16.49 -4.91
C LYS A 49 13.02 16.70 -4.58
N ASN A 50 12.28 17.37 -5.46
CA ASN A 50 10.84 17.54 -5.32
C ASN A 50 10.08 16.26 -5.74
N LYS A 51 8.94 16.01 -5.10
CA LYS A 51 8.04 14.86 -5.33
C LYS A 51 6.97 15.13 -6.38
N TYR A 52 6.82 16.37 -6.84
CA TYR A 52 5.77 16.72 -7.81
C TYR A 52 6.14 16.25 -9.23
N ILE A 53 5.80 15.00 -9.53
CA ILE A 53 6.26 14.27 -10.70
C ILE A 53 5.07 13.63 -11.43
N VAL A 54 5.10 13.69 -12.76
CA VAL A 54 4.09 13.06 -13.63
C VAL A 54 4.75 12.16 -14.67
N LYS A 55 4.01 11.16 -15.16
CA LYS A 55 4.44 10.34 -16.32
C LYS A 55 4.52 11.22 -17.57
N ASN A 56 5.59 11.09 -18.35
CA ASN A 56 5.90 11.90 -19.54
C ASN A 56 6.28 11.02 -20.74
N GLY A 57 5.46 10.01 -21.04
CA GLY A 57 5.70 9.02 -22.09
C GLY A 57 6.72 7.94 -21.70
N LYS A 58 7.17 7.14 -22.67
CA LYS A 58 8.21 6.11 -22.48
C LYS A 58 9.39 6.38 -23.42
N ASN A 59 10.60 6.01 -22.99
CA ASN A 59 11.76 5.90 -23.87
C ASN A 59 12.00 4.41 -24.13
N LYS A 60 11.70 3.94 -25.34
CA LYS A 60 11.55 2.51 -25.63
C LYS A 60 10.54 1.89 -24.65
N GLU A 61 11.00 1.06 -23.73
CA GLU A 61 10.15 0.40 -22.73
C GLU A 61 10.16 1.09 -21.35
N THR A 62 11.11 2.00 -21.11
CA THR A 62 11.29 2.61 -19.80
C THR A 62 10.39 3.84 -19.64
N GLN A 63 9.69 3.93 -18.50
CA GLN A 63 8.83 5.07 -18.18
C GLN A 63 9.68 6.33 -18.01
N ARG A 64 9.33 7.42 -18.71
CA ARG A 64 9.92 8.74 -18.47
C ARG A 64 9.00 9.55 -17.57
N TYR A 65 9.59 10.35 -16.71
CA TYR A 65 8.91 11.23 -15.78
C TYR A 65 9.28 12.68 -16.03
N LEU A 66 8.38 13.60 -15.71
CA LEU A 66 8.59 15.04 -15.75
C LEU A 66 8.39 15.60 -14.34
N CYS A 67 9.39 16.32 -13.84
CA CYS A 67 9.22 17.10 -12.62
C CYS A 67 8.48 18.39 -12.93
N LYS A 68 7.34 18.62 -12.26
CA LYS A 68 6.54 19.85 -12.45
C LYS A 68 7.19 21.09 -11.81
N THR A 69 8.15 20.91 -10.91
CA THR A 69 8.91 21.98 -10.28
C THR A 69 10.05 22.49 -11.18
N CYS A 70 11.07 21.66 -11.45
CA CYS A 70 12.23 22.09 -12.25
C CYS A 70 12.08 21.89 -13.76
N LYS A 71 10.95 21.35 -14.22
CA LYS A 71 10.59 21.09 -15.63
C LYS A 71 11.54 20.13 -16.37
N LYS A 72 12.48 19.47 -15.68
CA LYS A 72 13.36 18.45 -16.26
C LYS A 72 12.66 17.10 -16.32
N SER A 73 12.95 16.36 -17.40
CA SER A 73 12.53 14.97 -17.56
C SER A 73 13.64 14.02 -17.11
N PHE A 74 13.27 12.88 -16.53
CA PHE A 74 14.18 11.82 -16.10
C PHE A 74 13.51 10.45 -16.27
N VAL A 75 14.27 9.37 -16.13
CA VAL A 75 13.79 7.98 -16.26
C VAL A 75 13.83 7.33 -14.89
#